data_AF-A0A1Y3TKW9-F1
#
_entry.id   AF-A0A1Y3TKW9-F1
#
_cell.length_a   1.000
_cell.length_b   1.000
_cell.length_c   1.000
_cell.angle_alpha   90.00
_cell.angle_beta   90.00
_cell.angle_gamma   90.00
#
_symmetry.space_group_name_H-M   'P 1'
#
loop_
_entity.id
_entity.type
_entity.pdbx_description
1 polymer ?
#
loop_
_entity_poly.entity_id
_entity_poly.type
_entity_poly.pdbx_seq_one_letter_code
_entity_poly.pdbx_strand_id
1 'polypeptide(L)'
;MREKMTVRAEYTEAKRKKEQLVVEEMIRLYCRKHHGEYDRKTGRMCPACRQLSDYAKLRSEKCPFMEQKTFCSCCRVHCYQPEMREKIRQVMRFSGPRMLLYHPALALWHVACSVREKRKQRERMGKTG
;
A
#
# COMPACT_ATOMS: atom_id res chain seq x y z
N MET A 1 25.85 -7.98 -18.65
CA MET A 1 25.21 -6.73 -18.18
C MET A 1 23.72 -6.65 -18.57
N ARG A 2 23.36 -6.96 -19.82
CA ARG A 2 21.95 -7.02 -20.29
C ARG A 2 21.04 -7.91 -19.42
N GLU A 3 21.54 -9.07 -19.03
CA GLU A 3 20.83 -10.06 -18.19
C GLU A 3 20.58 -9.57 -16.75
N LYS A 4 21.47 -8.73 -16.20
CA LYS A 4 21.26 -8.11 -14.87
C LYS A 4 20.20 -7.01 -14.90
N MET A 5 19.99 -6.36 -16.05
CA MET A 5 18.96 -5.33 -16.23
C MET A 5 17.56 -5.95 -16.42
N THR A 6 17.46 -7.08 -17.13
CA THR A 6 16.19 -7.80 -17.31
C THR A 6 15.67 -8.38 -16.00
N VAL A 7 16.54 -9.02 -15.21
CA VAL A 7 16.19 -9.56 -13.88
C VAL A 7 15.73 -8.46 -12.91
N ARG A 8 16.36 -7.27 -12.98
CA ARG A 8 15.94 -6.11 -12.15
C ARG A 8 14.56 -5.58 -12.56
N ALA A 9 14.30 -5.48 -13.85
CA ALA A 9 13.01 -5.03 -14.36
C ALA A 9 11.87 -6.02 -13.99
N GLU A 10 12.11 -7.33 -14.14
CA GLU A 10 11.17 -8.38 -13.78
C GLU A 10 10.86 -8.39 -12.28
N TYR A 11 11.88 -8.23 -11.42
CA TYR A 11 11.70 -8.10 -9.98
C TYR A 11 10.85 -6.88 -9.62
N THR A 12 11.08 -5.74 -10.28
CA THR A 12 10.30 -4.51 -10.07
C THR A 12 8.85 -4.70 -10.46
N GLU A 13 8.56 -5.36 -11.58
CA GLU A 13 7.19 -5.67 -12.02
C GLU A 13 6.50 -6.68 -11.09
N ALA A 14 7.21 -7.72 -10.64
CA ALA A 14 6.69 -8.67 -9.65
C ALA A 14 6.33 -7.96 -8.33
N LYS A 15 7.18 -7.02 -7.89
CA LYS A 15 6.92 -6.19 -6.72
C LYS A 15 5.73 -5.26 -6.92
N ARG A 16 5.53 -4.68 -8.11
CA ARG A 16 4.32 -3.90 -8.46
C ARG A 16 3.06 -4.71 -8.26
N LYS A 17 3.00 -5.89 -8.88
CA LYS A 17 1.85 -6.78 -8.78
C LYS A 17 1.58 -7.16 -7.33
N LYS A 18 2.64 -7.46 -6.55
CA LYS A 18 2.51 -7.80 -5.14
C LYS A 18 1.92 -6.65 -4.31
N GLU A 19 2.41 -5.42 -4.47
CA GLU A 19 1.84 -4.27 -3.76
C GLU A 19 0.38 -4.02 -4.15
N GLN A 20 0.06 -4.11 -5.46
CA GLN A 20 -1.32 -3.95 -5.95
C GLN A 20 -2.28 -4.98 -5.33
N LEU A 21 -1.88 -6.25 -5.29
CA LEU A 21 -2.67 -7.32 -4.70
C LEU A 21 -2.90 -7.11 -3.20
N VAL A 22 -1.85 -6.71 -2.46
CA VAL A 22 -1.97 -6.42 -1.03
C VAL A 22 -2.94 -5.27 -0.78
N VAL A 23 -2.83 -4.17 -1.54
CA VAL A 23 -3.74 -3.03 -1.39
C VAL A 23 -5.17 -3.42 -1.74
N GLU A 24 -5.37 -4.19 -2.81
CA GLU A 24 -6.70 -4.69 -3.19
C GLU A 24 -7.32 -5.55 -2.08
N GLU A 25 -6.57 -6.48 -1.50
CA GLU A 25 -7.05 -7.34 -0.42
C GLU A 25 -7.43 -6.53 0.82
N MET A 26 -6.61 -5.52 1.16
CA MET A 26 -6.91 -4.60 2.26
C MET A 26 -8.23 -3.84 2.03
N ILE A 27 -8.48 -3.37 0.80
CA ILE A 27 -9.71 -2.66 0.44
C ILE A 27 -10.90 -3.62 0.45
N ARG A 28 -10.73 -4.84 -0.04
CA ARG A 28 -11.75 -5.90 -0.03
C ARG A 28 -12.21 -6.24 1.38
N LEU A 29 -11.26 -6.45 2.31
CA LEU A 29 -11.54 -6.69 3.72
C LEU A 29 -12.28 -5.53 4.38
N TYR A 30 -11.90 -4.29 4.05
CA TYR A 30 -12.58 -3.09 4.54
C TYR A 30 -14.04 -3.03 4.03
N CYS A 31 -14.22 -3.22 2.73
CA CYS A 31 -15.53 -3.21 2.07
C CYS A 31 -16.47 -4.25 2.68
N ARG A 32 -15.99 -5.49 2.88
CA ARG A 32 -16.79 -6.60 3.44
C ARG A 32 -17.36 -6.30 4.83
N LYS A 33 -16.68 -5.47 5.63
CA LYS A 33 -17.08 -5.15 7.00
C LYS A 33 -17.89 -3.85 7.11
N HIS A 34 -17.56 -2.83 6.31
CA HIS A 34 -18.14 -1.49 6.45
C HIS A 34 -19.27 -1.21 5.45
N HIS A 35 -19.30 -1.88 4.30
CA HIS A 35 -20.26 -1.60 3.24
C HIS A 35 -21.21 -2.78 3.07
N GLY A 36 -22.52 -2.50 3.12
CA GLY A 36 -23.57 -3.50 2.91
C GLY A 36 -23.65 -3.98 1.47
N GLU A 37 -23.15 -3.18 0.52
CA GLU A 37 -23.15 -3.49 -0.92
C GLU A 37 -22.03 -4.46 -1.33
N TYR A 38 -21.26 -4.99 -0.37
CA TYR A 38 -20.29 -6.04 -0.66
C TYR A 38 -21.00 -7.37 -0.94
N ASP A 39 -20.84 -7.88 -2.16
CA ASP A 39 -21.40 -9.18 -2.54
C ASP A 39 -20.48 -10.30 -2.02
N ARG A 40 -20.95 -11.02 -1.01
CA ARG A 40 -20.23 -12.16 -0.41
C ARG A 40 -20.25 -13.41 -1.29
N LYS A 41 -21.20 -13.55 -2.21
CA LYS A 41 -21.32 -14.70 -3.10
C LYS A 41 -20.34 -14.59 -4.26
N THR A 42 -20.21 -13.40 -4.85
CA THR A 42 -19.30 -13.14 -5.98
C THR A 42 -17.96 -12.54 -5.57
N GLY A 43 -17.83 -12.07 -4.33
CA GLY A 43 -16.64 -11.37 -3.83
C GLY A 43 -16.51 -9.93 -4.37
N ARG A 44 -17.55 -9.40 -5.03
CA ARG A 44 -17.52 -8.08 -5.67
C ARG A 44 -17.59 -6.95 -4.63
N MET A 45 -16.65 -6.02 -4.72
CA MET A 45 -16.62 -4.80 -3.90
C MET A 45 -17.66 -3.77 -4.36
N CYS A 46 -18.08 -2.89 -3.45
CA CYS A 46 -18.91 -1.75 -3.81
C CYS A 46 -18.18 -0.81 -4.80
N PRO A 47 -18.92 0.02 -5.57
CA PRO A 47 -18.32 0.91 -6.56
C PRO A 47 -17.25 1.85 -5.99
N ALA A 48 -17.45 2.39 -4.78
CA ALA A 48 -16.50 3.29 -4.14
C ALA A 48 -15.17 2.59 -3.78
N CYS A 49 -15.24 1.36 -3.23
CA CYS A 49 -14.05 0.57 -2.92
C CYS A 49 -13.33 0.11 -4.19
N ARG A 50 -14.08 -0.23 -5.25
CA ARG A 50 -13.51 -0.57 -6.55
C ARG A 50 -12.73 0.61 -7.15
N GLN A 51 -13.32 1.81 -7.15
CA GLN A 51 -12.65 3.04 -7.59
C GLN A 51 -11.35 3.31 -6.80
N LEU A 52 -11.37 3.10 -5.47
CA LEU A 52 -10.17 3.26 -4.64
C LEU A 52 -9.07 2.25 -5.01
N SER A 53 -9.44 1.00 -5.27
CA SER A 53 -8.52 -0.06 -5.71
C SER A 53 -7.92 0.25 -7.07
N ASP A 54 -8.75 0.62 -8.05
CA ASP A 54 -8.31 0.94 -9.41
C ASP A 54 -7.40 2.18 -9.42
N TYR A 55 -7.72 3.19 -8.61
CA TYR A 55 -6.85 4.35 -8.40
C TYR A 55 -5.49 3.94 -7.83
N ALA A 56 -5.47 3.08 -6.80
CA ALA A 56 -4.22 2.61 -6.20
C ALA A 56 -3.35 1.81 -7.18
N LYS A 57 -3.97 0.99 -8.05
CA LYS A 57 -3.29 0.23 -9.11
C LYS A 57 -2.63 1.17 -10.12
N LEU A 58 -3.37 2.15 -10.62
CA LEU A 58 -2.88 3.16 -11.55
C LEU A 58 -1.69 3.95 -10.98
N ARG A 59 -1.74 4.33 -9.70
CA ARG A 59 -0.61 5.02 -9.03
C ARG A 59 0.61 4.12 -8.88
N SER A 60 0.42 2.82 -8.69
CA SER A 60 1.50 1.84 -8.55
C SER A 60 2.19 1.55 -9.89
N GLU A 61 1.44 1.54 -10.99
CA GLU A 61 1.97 1.41 -12.36
C GLU A 61 2.82 2.62 -12.77
N LYS A 62 2.36 3.83 -12.45
CA LYS A 62 3.08 5.07 -12.81
C LYS A 62 4.17 5.46 -11.82
N CYS A 63 4.51 4.63 -10.83
CA CYS A 63 5.47 4.99 -9.80
C CYS A 63 6.92 4.86 -10.33
N PRO A 64 7.71 5.96 -10.35
CA PRO A 64 9.12 5.91 -10.76
C PRO A 64 10.03 5.36 -9.65
N PHE A 65 9.58 5.39 -8.39
CA PHE A 65 10.38 5.01 -7.22
C PHE A 65 10.19 3.55 -6.79
N MET A 66 9.57 2.71 -7.61
CA MET A 66 9.17 1.37 -7.21
C MET A 66 10.35 0.45 -6.89
N GLU A 67 11.48 0.63 -7.57
CA GLU A 67 12.71 -0.10 -7.28
C GLU A 67 13.26 0.24 -5.89
N GLN A 68 13.21 1.52 -5.52
CA GLN A 68 13.91 2.07 -4.36
C GLN A 68 13.06 2.04 -3.08
N LYS A 69 11.75 2.23 -3.17
CA LYS A 69 10.86 2.27 -1.99
C LYS A 69 10.49 0.86 -1.55
N THR A 70 10.34 0.61 -0.25
CA THR A 70 9.90 -0.70 0.26
C THR A 70 8.38 -0.88 0.18
N PHE A 71 7.61 0.19 0.41
CA PHE A 71 6.15 0.23 0.32
C PHE A 71 5.65 1.61 -0.12
N CYS A 72 4.46 1.67 -0.72
CA CYS A 72 3.76 2.94 -0.98
C CYS A 72 3.60 3.84 0.27
N SER A 73 3.44 3.26 1.47
CA SER A 73 3.29 4.02 2.73
C SER A 73 4.55 4.77 3.16
N CYS A 74 5.73 4.28 2.77
CA CYS A 74 7.02 4.89 3.09
C CYS A 74 7.51 5.84 1.98
N CYS A 75 6.66 6.14 0.99
CA CYS A 75 7.04 7.03 -0.11
C CYS A 75 7.15 8.48 0.39
N ARG A 76 8.27 9.14 0.03
CA ARG A 76 8.52 10.54 0.41
C ARG A 76 7.65 11.53 -0.36
N VAL A 77 7.06 11.11 -1.47
CA VAL A 77 6.21 11.97 -2.31
C VAL A 77 4.73 11.77 -2.03
N HIS A 78 4.01 12.88 -2.05
CA HIS A 78 2.57 12.94 -1.88
C HIS A 78 1.86 12.63 -3.20
N CYS A 79 1.77 11.34 -3.54
CA CYS A 79 1.25 10.87 -4.81
C CYS A 79 -0.28 10.67 -4.86
N TYR A 80 -0.96 10.62 -3.70
CA TYR A 80 -2.42 10.49 -3.62
C TYR A 80 -3.07 11.85 -3.46
N GLN A 81 -4.20 12.06 -4.16
CA GLN A 81 -5.11 13.16 -3.89
C GLN A 81 -5.55 13.15 -2.41
N PRO A 82 -5.80 14.32 -1.79
CA PRO A 82 -6.08 14.42 -0.37
C PRO A 82 -7.29 13.58 0.07
N GLU A 83 -8.37 13.58 -0.72
CA GLU A 83 -9.58 12.79 -0.44
C GLU A 83 -9.31 11.28 -0.51
N MET A 84 -8.66 10.82 -1.58
CA MET A 84 -8.31 9.41 -1.75
C MET A 84 -7.29 8.93 -0.71
N ARG A 85 -6.42 9.84 -0.25
CA ARG A 85 -5.46 9.58 0.81
C ARG A 85 -6.15 9.30 2.15
N GLU A 86 -7.20 10.04 2.46
CA GLU A 86 -7.94 9.81 3.70
C GLU A 86 -8.67 8.47 3.65
N LYS A 87 -9.31 8.15 2.52
CA LYS A 87 -9.95 6.84 2.30
C LYS A 87 -8.96 5.68 2.46
N ILE A 88 -7.79 5.74 1.81
CA ILE A 88 -6.79 4.66 1.94
C ILE A 88 -6.20 4.58 3.35
N ARG A 89 -6.06 5.70 4.09
CA ARG A 89 -5.62 5.66 5.50
C ARG A 89 -6.62 4.91 6.37
N GLN A 90 -7.92 5.13 6.18
CA GLN A 90 -8.96 4.42 6.93
C GLN A 90 -8.90 2.92 6.65
N VAL A 91 -8.78 2.54 5.38
CA VAL A 91 -8.56 1.15 4.96
C VAL A 91 -7.30 0.58 5.60
N MET A 92 -6.17 1.29 5.56
CA MET A 92 -4.90 0.84 6.12
C MET A 92 -4.97 0.67 7.64
N ARG A 93 -5.64 1.58 8.35
CA ARG A 93 -5.82 1.51 9.81
C ARG A 93 -6.68 0.32 10.23
N PHE A 94 -7.71 0.00 9.43
CA PHE A 94 -8.59 -1.13 9.71
C PHE A 94 -7.98 -2.47 9.28
N SER A 95 -7.53 -2.56 8.03
CA SER A 95 -7.07 -3.81 7.41
C SER A 95 -5.61 -4.12 7.74
N GLY A 96 -4.78 -3.12 8.09
CA GLY A 96 -3.36 -3.31 8.38
C GLY A 96 -3.07 -4.35 9.46
N PRO A 97 -3.64 -4.22 10.68
CA PRO A 97 -3.48 -5.23 11.74
C PRO A 97 -4.05 -6.60 11.37
N ARG A 98 -5.10 -6.62 10.54
CA ARG A 98 -5.78 -7.86 10.11
C ARG A 98 -5.01 -8.61 9.02
N MET A 99 -4.26 -7.88 8.19
CA MET A 99 -3.33 -8.46 7.21
C MET A 99 -2.15 -9.18 7.86
N LEU A 100 -1.84 -8.89 9.13
CA LEU A 100 -0.80 -9.60 9.89
C LEU A 100 -1.13 -11.09 10.08
N LEU A 101 -2.41 -11.46 10.04
CA LEU A 101 -2.85 -12.85 10.13
C LEU A 101 -2.62 -13.64 8.83
N TYR A 102 -2.59 -12.97 7.68
CA TYR A 102 -2.42 -13.59 6.38
C TYR A 102 -0.98 -13.50 5.86
N HIS A 103 -0.33 -12.37 6.10
CA HIS A 103 1.04 -12.09 5.68
C HIS A 103 1.85 -11.44 6.82
N PRO A 104 2.18 -12.19 7.88
CA PRO A 104 2.81 -11.65 9.08
C PRO A 104 4.13 -10.94 8.80
N ALA A 105 4.97 -11.49 7.90
CA ALA A 105 6.24 -10.88 7.51
C ALA A 105 6.07 -9.52 6.79
N LEU A 106 5.06 -9.38 5.91
CA LEU A 106 4.81 -8.12 5.21
C LEU A 106 4.25 -7.04 6.15
N ALA A 107 3.35 -7.42 7.04
CA ALA A 107 2.74 -6.50 8.00
C ALA A 107 3.76 -6.01 9.04
N LEU A 108 4.59 -6.91 9.59
CA LEU A 108 5.69 -6.54 10.49
C LEU A 108 6.71 -5.61 9.80
N TRP A 109 7.06 -5.88 8.55
CA TRP A 109 7.97 -5.03 7.80
C TRP A 109 7.36 -3.65 7.49
N HIS A 110 6.06 -3.59 7.22
CA HIS A 110 5.32 -2.34 7.01
C HIS A 110 5.26 -1.48 8.28
N VAL A 111 5.02 -2.10 9.43
CA VAL A 111 5.05 -1.45 10.75
C VAL A 111 6.45 -0.97 11.07
N ALA A 112 7.47 -1.82 10.91
CA ALA A 112 8.87 -1.45 11.13
C ALA A 112 9.31 -0.29 10.23
N CYS A 113 8.89 -0.27 8.95
CA CYS A 113 9.16 0.84 8.04
C CYS A 113 8.49 2.14 8.51
N SER A 114 7.22 2.06 8.90
CA SER A 114 6.46 3.22 9.42
C SER A 114 7.06 3.78 10.72
N VAL A 115 7.54 2.91 11.61
CA VAL A 115 8.20 3.30 12.87
C VAL A 115 9.58 3.91 12.61
N ARG A 116 10.37 3.31 11.71
CA ARG A 116 11.73 3.79 11.38
C ARG A 116 11.72 5.16 10.71
N GLU A 117 10.75 5.44 9.85
CA GLU A 117 10.60 6.78 9.24
C GLU A 117 10.08 7.81 10.26
N LYS A 118 9.14 7.45 11.16
CA LYS A 118 8.73 8.33 12.28
C LYS A 118 9.89 8.66 13.23
N ARG A 119 10.79 7.69 13.48
CA ARG A 119 11.99 7.90 14.31
C ARG A 119 12.97 8.88 13.66
N LYS A 120 13.24 8.73 12.35
CA LYS A 120 14.07 9.70 11.60
C LYS A 120 13.48 11.11 11.57
N GLN A 121 12.15 11.24 11.52
CA GLN A 121 11.48 12.56 11.62
C GLN A 121 11.67 13.19 13.00
N ARG A 122 11.54 12.41 14.08
CA ARG A 122 11.82 12.88 15.46
C ARG A 122 13.28 13.28 15.66
N GLU A 123 14.22 12.50 15.13
CA GLU A 123 15.66 12.81 15.19
C GLU A 123 16.05 14.07 14.39
N ARG A 124 15.32 14.40 13.32
CA ARG A 124 15.50 15.65 12.57
C ARG A 124 14.97 16.88 13.30
N MET A 125 13.85 16.75 14.03
CA MET A 125 13.27 17.86 14.81
C MET A 125 14.08 18.17 16.08
N GLY A 126 14.86 17.22 16.60
CA GLY A 126 15.75 17.41 17.75
C GLY A 126 17.12 18.03 17.45
N LYS A 127 17.43 18.38 16.18
CA LYS A 127 18.71 19.02 15.79
C LYS A 127 18.61 20.52 15.52
N THR A 128 17.42 21.09 15.68
CA THR A 128 17.10 22.53 15.49
C THR A 128 16.84 23.26 16.82
N GLY A 129 17.19 22.65 17.95
CA GLY A 129 17.11 23.24 19.29
C GLY A 129 18.49 23.38 19.90
#